data_AF-X1AA52-F1
#
_entry.id   AF-X1AA52-F1
#
_cell.length_a   1.000
_cell.length_b   1.000
_cell.length_c   1.000
_cell.angle_alpha   90.00
_cell.angle_beta   90.00
_cell.angle_gamma   90.00
#
_symmetry.space_group_name_H-M   'P 1'
#
loop_
_entity.id
_entity.type
_entity.pdbx_description
1 polymer ?
#
loop_
_entity_poly.entity_id
_entity_poly.type
_entity_poly.pdbx_seq_one_letter_code
_entity_poly.pdbx_strand_id
1 'polypeptide(L)'
;LFRRDFSINAMAISLNQNNYGELIDPYQGKNDLEHHLIRILHPRSFSDDATRILRAIRYEQRLEFELEPQTSQLLKRDIPMLNAISGDRIRHELELILRERYPEYAIKRLGELGVLQRINPSLNYDGWIAKKFDKARSLNKPSQLPLLYLCLLVYPLDERGNEQFIHRLNIPKKLACALLDTLRLKSQLHLLDKSSLKYSEIYYLLHEYDLLAIQTNAIASESSVVCSNLELFLTKLRYVKTSLNGEELKRLGISAGPELGKILQILHKAKLDGEVKNKAEEEKLALLRKP
;
A
#
# COMPACT_ATOMS: atom_id res chain seq x y z
N LEU A 1 29.10 -17.23 11.65
CA LEU A 1 28.80 -16.50 10.39
C LEU A 1 28.03 -17.36 9.37
N PHE A 2 28.30 -18.67 9.26
CA PHE A 2 27.70 -19.61 8.28
C PHE A 2 26.17 -19.60 8.12
N ARG A 3 25.39 -19.25 9.15
CA ARG A 3 23.90 -19.24 9.06
C ARG A 3 23.33 -17.98 8.39
N ARG A 4 24.18 -17.05 7.97
CA ARG A 4 23.76 -15.80 7.30
C ARG A 4 23.39 -16.06 5.83
N ASP A 5 22.86 -15.04 5.18
CA ASP A 5 22.29 -15.12 3.84
C ASP A 5 23.36 -15.00 2.73
N PHE A 6 24.13 -13.91 2.75
CA PHE A 6 25.09 -13.55 1.70
C PHE A 6 26.49 -13.27 2.24
N SER A 7 27.52 -13.46 1.41
CA SER A 7 28.94 -13.23 1.75
C SER A 7 29.17 -11.82 2.30
N ILE A 8 28.61 -10.81 1.64
CA ILE A 8 28.69 -9.40 2.03
C ILE A 8 28.10 -9.11 3.43
N ASN A 9 27.17 -9.96 3.90
CA ASN A 9 26.57 -9.87 5.23
C ASN A 9 27.26 -10.80 6.24
N ALA A 10 28.20 -11.63 5.80
CA ALA A 10 28.84 -12.70 6.56
C ALA A 10 30.28 -12.38 6.97
N MET A 11 30.56 -11.10 7.21
CA MET A 11 31.82 -10.60 7.77
C MET A 11 31.63 -10.13 9.23
N ALA A 12 32.73 -10.03 9.96
CA ALA A 12 32.75 -9.45 11.31
C ALA A 12 34.05 -8.66 11.55
N ILE A 13 33.99 -7.68 12.45
CA ILE A 13 35.18 -6.98 12.95
C ILE A 13 35.41 -7.44 14.38
N SER A 14 36.64 -7.83 14.72
CA SER A 14 36.99 -8.21 16.08
C SER A 14 37.01 -6.98 16.99
N LEU A 15 36.41 -7.14 18.18
CA LEU A 15 36.40 -6.14 19.26
C LEU A 15 37.30 -6.54 20.43
N ASN A 16 38.03 -7.65 20.33
CA ASN A 16 38.94 -8.08 21.40
C ASN A 16 40.21 -7.23 21.39
N GLN A 17 40.82 -7.03 22.56
CA GLN A 17 42.01 -6.18 22.70
C GLN A 17 43.18 -6.63 21.81
N ASN A 18 43.40 -7.94 21.67
CA ASN A 18 44.59 -8.49 20.98
C ASN A 18 44.51 -8.41 19.44
N ASN A 19 43.32 -8.22 18.88
CA ASN A 19 43.11 -8.13 17.44
C ASN A 19 41.99 -7.14 17.10
N TYR A 20 41.91 -6.05 17.85
CA TYR A 20 40.89 -5.03 17.69
C TYR A 20 40.95 -4.44 16.27
N GLY A 21 39.81 -4.44 15.57
CA GLY A 21 39.72 -3.95 14.20
C GLY A 21 40.07 -4.99 13.13
N GLU A 22 40.45 -6.22 13.49
CA GLU A 22 40.69 -7.28 12.52
C GLU A 22 39.39 -7.68 11.80
N LEU A 23 39.42 -7.71 10.46
CA LEU A 23 38.32 -8.17 9.63
C LEU A 23 38.35 -9.70 9.51
N ILE A 24 37.29 -10.33 10.02
CA ILE A 24 37.03 -11.77 9.89
C ILE A 24 36.07 -11.96 8.71
N ASP A 25 36.60 -12.41 7.57
CA ASP A 25 35.86 -12.62 6.32
C ASP A 25 36.10 -14.03 5.74
N PRO A 26 35.46 -15.07 6.30
CA PRO A 26 35.65 -16.45 5.85
C PRO A 26 34.98 -16.78 4.50
N TYR A 27 34.13 -15.89 3.98
CA TYR A 27 33.37 -16.12 2.74
C TYR A 27 33.72 -15.13 1.63
N GLN A 28 34.81 -14.38 1.79
CA GLN A 28 35.29 -13.40 0.80
C GLN A 28 34.23 -12.33 0.47
N GLY A 29 33.43 -11.94 1.47
CA GLY A 29 32.43 -10.88 1.35
C GLY A 29 33.03 -9.52 0.98
N LYS A 30 34.28 -9.24 1.38
CA LYS A 30 34.99 -8.03 0.95
C LYS A 30 35.25 -8.05 -0.56
N ASN A 31 35.70 -9.19 -1.08
CA ASN A 31 35.92 -9.35 -2.53
C ASN A 31 34.60 -9.21 -3.30
N ASP A 32 33.52 -9.83 -2.82
CA ASP A 32 32.20 -9.68 -3.46
C ASP A 32 31.67 -8.24 -3.37
N LEU A 33 31.96 -7.48 -2.30
CA LEU A 33 31.66 -6.04 -2.25
C LEU A 33 32.42 -5.26 -3.32
N GLU A 34 33.72 -5.52 -3.48
CA GLU A 34 34.56 -4.86 -4.51
C GLU A 34 34.08 -5.17 -5.94
N HIS A 35 33.60 -6.39 -6.17
CA HIS A 35 33.09 -6.84 -7.47
C HIS A 35 31.58 -6.62 -7.66
N HIS A 36 30.90 -5.98 -6.70
CA HIS A 36 29.46 -5.70 -6.76
C HIS A 36 28.60 -6.97 -6.93
N LEU A 37 28.91 -8.02 -6.16
CA LEU A 37 28.25 -9.33 -6.24
C LEU A 37 27.42 -9.66 -5.00
N ILE A 38 26.24 -10.24 -5.22
CA ILE A 38 25.44 -10.92 -4.21
C ILE A 38 25.66 -12.43 -4.36
N ARG A 39 26.38 -13.02 -3.40
CA ARG A 39 26.73 -14.46 -3.38
C ARG A 39 26.19 -15.14 -2.12
N ILE A 40 25.56 -16.30 -2.28
CA ILE A 40 25.14 -17.14 -1.15
C ILE A 40 26.31 -17.91 -0.53
N LEU A 41 26.20 -18.27 0.75
CA LEU A 41 27.29 -18.94 1.49
C LEU A 41 27.44 -20.44 1.15
N HIS A 42 26.37 -21.09 0.67
CA HIS A 42 26.37 -22.51 0.32
C HIS A 42 25.18 -22.88 -0.60
N PRO A 43 25.24 -24.00 -1.36
CA PRO A 43 24.22 -24.35 -2.37
C PRO A 43 22.80 -24.63 -1.85
N ARG A 44 22.65 -24.85 -0.54
CA ARG A 44 21.36 -25.04 0.14
C ARG A 44 20.78 -23.75 0.74
N SER A 45 21.41 -22.60 0.54
CA SER A 45 21.02 -21.34 1.21
C SER A 45 19.54 -21.00 1.03
N PHE A 46 19.01 -21.09 -0.20
CA PHE A 46 17.59 -20.81 -0.46
C PHE A 46 16.67 -21.95 -0.04
N SER A 47 17.13 -23.19 -0.01
CA SER A 47 16.36 -24.32 0.51
C SER A 47 16.21 -24.27 2.03
N ASP A 48 17.27 -23.84 2.74
CA ASP A 48 17.26 -23.62 4.18
C ASP A 48 16.36 -22.43 4.57
N ASP A 49 16.34 -21.39 3.72
CA ASP A 49 15.44 -20.25 3.90
C ASP A 49 15.08 -19.53 2.59
N ALA A 50 13.90 -19.84 2.04
CA ALA A 50 13.49 -19.30 0.76
C ALA A 50 13.16 -17.79 0.80
N THR A 51 13.02 -17.15 1.97
CA THR A 51 12.91 -15.69 2.03
C THR A 51 14.16 -14.99 1.51
N ARG A 52 15.31 -15.68 1.48
CA ARG A 52 16.56 -15.18 0.90
C ARG A 52 16.43 -14.86 -0.59
N ILE A 53 15.46 -15.44 -1.30
CA ILE A 53 15.17 -15.09 -2.70
C ILE A 53 14.71 -13.62 -2.81
N LEU A 54 13.73 -13.24 -1.98
CA LEU A 54 13.23 -11.86 -1.92
C LEU A 54 14.33 -10.89 -1.45
N ARG A 55 15.13 -11.32 -0.47
CA ARG A 55 16.27 -10.54 0.05
C ARG A 55 17.35 -10.33 -0.99
N ALA A 56 17.69 -11.36 -1.76
CA ALA A 56 18.71 -11.28 -2.82
C ALA A 56 18.31 -10.22 -3.84
N ILE A 57 17.06 -10.26 -4.31
CA ILE A 57 16.52 -9.27 -5.25
C ILE A 57 16.49 -7.87 -4.62
N ARG A 58 16.10 -7.76 -3.34
CA ARG A 58 16.14 -6.48 -2.63
C ARG A 58 17.55 -5.91 -2.56
N TYR A 59 18.56 -6.72 -2.25
CA TYR A 59 19.96 -6.28 -2.19
C TYR A 59 20.56 -6.00 -3.57
N GLU A 60 20.24 -6.82 -4.58
CA GLU A 60 20.59 -6.59 -5.99
C GLU A 60 20.20 -5.15 -6.39
N GLN A 61 18.96 -4.75 -6.11
CA GLN A 61 18.48 -3.41 -6.46
C GLN A 61 18.99 -2.31 -5.52
N ARG A 62 19.05 -2.57 -4.20
CA ARG A 62 19.46 -1.56 -3.22
C ARG A 62 20.92 -1.15 -3.36
N LEU A 63 21.79 -2.12 -3.65
CA LEU A 63 23.23 -1.93 -3.76
C LEU A 63 23.67 -1.72 -5.21
N GLU A 64 22.78 -1.88 -6.18
CA GLU A 64 23.10 -1.88 -7.61
C GLU A 64 24.16 -2.96 -7.94
N PHE A 65 23.98 -4.14 -7.33
CA PHE A 65 24.87 -5.30 -7.46
C PHE A 65 24.24 -6.35 -8.39
N GLU A 66 25.05 -7.27 -8.87
CA GLU A 66 24.59 -8.42 -9.65
C GLU A 66 24.55 -9.69 -8.80
N LEU A 67 23.59 -10.58 -9.10
CA LEU A 67 23.63 -11.94 -8.57
C LEU A 67 24.78 -12.69 -9.23
N GLU A 68 25.64 -13.27 -8.40
CA GLU A 68 26.70 -14.15 -8.86
C GLU A 68 26.12 -15.34 -9.67
N PRO A 69 26.80 -15.82 -10.74
CA PRO A 69 26.21 -16.77 -11.69
C PRO A 69 25.61 -18.03 -11.04
N GLN A 70 26.32 -18.68 -10.13
CA GLN A 70 25.81 -19.88 -9.44
C GLN A 70 24.65 -19.53 -8.50
N THR A 71 24.75 -18.40 -7.80
CA THR A 71 23.70 -17.86 -6.92
C THR A 71 22.42 -17.60 -7.71
N SER A 72 22.52 -17.01 -8.90
CA SER A 72 21.39 -16.75 -9.81
C SER A 72 20.73 -18.05 -10.29
N GLN A 73 21.53 -19.06 -10.67
CA GLN A 73 21.02 -20.38 -11.06
C GLN A 73 20.26 -21.07 -9.91
N LEU A 74 20.86 -21.09 -8.72
CA LEU A 74 20.27 -21.71 -7.53
C LEU A 74 19.03 -20.96 -7.05
N LEU A 75 19.02 -19.62 -7.16
CA LEU A 75 17.85 -18.81 -6.86
C LEU A 75 16.69 -19.26 -7.74
N LYS A 76 16.87 -19.30 -9.07
CA LYS A 76 15.83 -19.71 -10.03
C LYS A 76 15.30 -21.12 -9.75
N ARG A 77 16.20 -22.07 -9.45
CA ARG A 77 15.86 -23.45 -9.08
C ARG A 77 14.93 -23.48 -7.85
N ASP A 78 15.20 -22.64 -6.85
CA ASP A 78 14.54 -22.73 -5.54
C ASP A 78 13.32 -21.80 -5.38
N ILE A 79 12.95 -21.01 -6.40
CA ILE A 79 11.71 -20.19 -6.39
C ILE A 79 10.47 -20.97 -5.94
N PRO A 80 10.22 -22.23 -6.37
CA PRO A 80 9.06 -23.00 -5.91
C PRO A 80 9.00 -23.20 -4.39
N MET A 81 10.13 -23.14 -3.68
CA MET A 81 10.20 -23.28 -2.21
C MET A 81 9.49 -22.14 -1.48
N LEU A 82 9.24 -21.00 -2.12
CA LEU A 82 8.44 -19.91 -1.54
C LEU A 82 7.03 -20.35 -1.14
N ASN A 83 6.48 -21.40 -1.76
CA ASN A 83 5.18 -21.97 -1.40
C ASN A 83 5.19 -22.58 0.02
N ALA A 84 6.34 -23.05 0.50
CA ALA A 84 6.50 -23.61 1.84
C ALA A 84 6.69 -22.52 2.92
N ILE A 85 6.91 -21.27 2.52
CA ILE A 85 7.10 -20.16 3.45
C ILE A 85 5.75 -19.55 3.85
N SER A 86 5.58 -19.36 5.16
CA SER A 86 4.43 -18.68 5.76
C SER A 86 4.18 -17.31 5.14
N GLY A 87 2.91 -16.92 5.00
CA GLY A 87 2.50 -15.62 4.49
C GLY A 87 3.16 -14.44 5.18
N ASP A 88 3.29 -14.48 6.52
CA ASP A 88 3.88 -13.40 7.32
C ASP A 88 5.32 -13.09 6.93
N ARG A 89 6.13 -14.13 6.64
CA ARG A 89 7.53 -13.97 6.25
C ARG A 89 7.68 -13.40 4.84
N ILE A 90 6.81 -13.80 3.91
CA ILE A 90 6.77 -13.23 2.55
C ILE A 90 6.30 -11.78 2.62
N ARG A 91 5.23 -11.50 3.38
CA ARG A 91 4.72 -10.15 3.60
C ARG A 91 5.80 -9.25 4.15
N HIS A 92 6.53 -9.71 5.16
CA HIS A 92 7.61 -8.93 5.77
C HIS A 92 8.68 -8.52 4.75
N GLU A 93 9.18 -9.46 3.94
CA GLU A 93 10.18 -9.11 2.91
C GLU A 93 9.58 -8.24 1.79
N LEU A 94 8.32 -8.45 1.41
CA LEU A 94 7.62 -7.58 0.45
C LEU A 94 7.49 -6.14 1.00
N GLU A 95 7.11 -5.98 2.27
CA GLU A 95 7.05 -4.67 2.93
C GLU A 95 8.42 -3.99 2.97
N LEU A 96 9.51 -4.74 3.18
CA LEU A 96 10.87 -4.21 3.11
C LEU A 96 11.23 -3.78 1.69
N ILE A 97 10.85 -4.55 0.67
CA ILE A 97 11.03 -4.18 -0.74
C ILE A 97 10.29 -2.86 -1.04
N LEU A 98 9.03 -2.73 -0.62
CA LEU A 98 8.22 -1.52 -0.83
C LEU A 98 8.73 -0.29 -0.07
N ARG A 99 9.69 -0.45 0.85
CA ARG A 99 10.36 0.66 1.56
C ARG A 99 11.67 1.09 0.90
N GLU A 100 12.17 0.35 -0.09
CA GLU A 100 13.34 0.77 -0.84
C GLU A 100 13.05 2.06 -1.63
N ARG A 101 14.09 2.77 -2.07
CA ARG A 101 13.96 4.08 -2.74
C ARG A 101 13.17 4.00 -4.05
N TYR A 102 13.41 2.93 -4.82
CA TYR A 102 12.77 2.67 -6.12
C TYR A 102 12.27 1.21 -6.17
N PRO A 103 11.18 0.90 -5.46
CA PRO A 103 10.72 -0.49 -5.30
C PRO A 103 10.26 -1.11 -6.62
N GLU A 104 9.86 -0.31 -7.60
CA GLU A 104 9.44 -0.78 -8.91
C GLU A 104 10.49 -1.64 -9.63
N TYR A 105 11.79 -1.40 -9.41
CA TYR A 105 12.85 -2.23 -10.01
C TYR A 105 12.89 -3.62 -9.37
N ALA A 106 12.72 -3.70 -8.05
CA ALA A 106 12.63 -4.98 -7.36
C ALA A 106 11.33 -5.72 -7.74
N ILE A 107 10.20 -5.02 -7.85
CA ILE A 107 8.94 -5.63 -8.31
C ILE A 107 9.06 -6.14 -9.75
N LYS A 108 9.70 -5.37 -10.65
CA LYS A 108 10.00 -5.80 -12.02
C LYS A 108 10.83 -7.08 -12.01
N ARG A 109 11.91 -7.10 -11.24
CA ARG A 109 12.82 -8.24 -11.12
C ARG A 109 12.13 -9.48 -10.56
N LEU A 110 11.27 -9.32 -9.56
CA LEU A 110 10.42 -10.39 -9.04
C LEU A 110 9.49 -10.95 -10.13
N GLY A 111 8.93 -10.07 -10.98
CA GLY A 111 8.10 -10.47 -12.11
C GLY A 111 8.88 -11.25 -13.16
N GLU A 112 10.05 -10.77 -13.57
CA GLU A 112 10.95 -11.43 -14.54
C GLU A 112 11.38 -12.83 -14.09
N LEU A 113 11.55 -13.03 -12.78
CA LEU A 113 11.93 -14.32 -12.20
C LEU A 113 10.72 -15.24 -11.90
N GLY A 114 9.49 -14.76 -12.09
CA GLY A 114 8.28 -15.55 -11.80
C GLY A 114 7.92 -15.64 -10.31
N VAL A 115 8.51 -14.77 -9.47
CA VAL A 115 8.28 -14.75 -8.01
C VAL A 115 6.92 -14.14 -7.67
N LEU A 116 6.46 -13.13 -8.40
CA LEU A 116 5.15 -12.50 -8.15
C LEU A 116 4.01 -13.51 -8.25
N GLN A 117 4.09 -14.43 -9.21
CA GLN A 117 3.09 -15.47 -9.45
C GLN A 117 3.06 -16.54 -8.33
N ARG A 118 4.12 -16.63 -7.52
CA ARG A 118 4.13 -17.46 -6.30
C ARG A 118 3.42 -16.79 -5.13
N ILE A 119 3.32 -15.46 -5.16
CA ILE A 119 2.53 -14.69 -4.17
C ILE A 119 1.06 -14.68 -4.60
N ASN A 120 0.78 -14.37 -5.86
CA ASN A 120 -0.56 -14.43 -6.41
C ASN A 120 -0.48 -14.66 -7.94
N PRO A 121 -1.17 -15.67 -8.50
CA PRO A 121 -1.06 -16.01 -9.92
C PRO A 121 -1.41 -14.88 -10.88
N SER A 122 -2.29 -13.96 -10.46
CA SER A 122 -2.75 -12.84 -11.28
C SER A 122 -1.85 -11.61 -11.18
N LEU A 123 -0.85 -11.60 -10.28
CA LEU A 123 0.12 -10.52 -10.20
C LEU A 123 1.17 -10.64 -11.30
N ASN A 124 1.27 -9.60 -12.13
CA ASN A 124 2.27 -9.44 -13.17
C ASN A 124 2.84 -8.03 -13.15
N TYR A 125 4.06 -7.87 -13.64
CA TYR A 125 4.63 -6.54 -13.87
C TYR A 125 4.40 -6.13 -15.33
N ASP A 126 3.72 -5.00 -15.55
CA ASP A 126 3.33 -4.49 -16.86
C ASP A 126 3.82 -3.03 -17.10
N GLY A 127 4.76 -2.55 -16.28
CA GLY A 127 5.30 -1.19 -16.35
C GLY A 127 4.34 -0.09 -15.86
N TRP A 128 3.03 -0.36 -15.77
CA TRP A 128 2.05 0.56 -15.19
C TRP A 128 2.37 0.84 -13.72
N ILE A 129 2.75 -0.20 -12.97
CA ILE A 129 3.16 -0.09 -11.56
C ILE A 129 4.27 0.94 -11.38
N ALA A 130 5.30 0.94 -12.23
CA ALA A 130 6.40 1.90 -12.12
C ALA A 130 5.93 3.35 -12.28
N LYS A 131 5.06 3.62 -13.27
CA LYS A 131 4.48 4.95 -13.48
C LYS A 131 3.67 5.42 -12.27
N LYS A 132 2.88 4.52 -11.67
CA LYS A 132 2.06 4.87 -10.50
C LYS A 132 2.87 5.01 -9.22
N PHE A 133 3.93 4.21 -9.06
CA PHE A 133 4.86 4.38 -7.93
C PHE A 133 5.57 5.73 -8.00
N ASP A 134 5.96 6.16 -9.20
CA ASP A 134 6.56 7.47 -9.41
C ASP A 134 5.59 8.62 -9.10
N LYS A 135 4.36 8.55 -9.64
CA LYS A 135 3.29 9.50 -9.30
C LYS A 135 2.98 9.52 -7.81
N ALA A 136 3.00 8.38 -7.12
CA ALA A 136 2.81 8.34 -5.68
C ALA A 136 3.95 9.07 -4.93
N ARG A 137 5.21 8.91 -5.35
CA ARG A 137 6.36 9.62 -4.76
C ARG A 137 6.26 11.13 -4.91
N SER A 138 5.85 11.63 -6.07
CA SER A 138 5.80 13.07 -6.32
C SER A 138 4.69 13.77 -5.52
N LEU A 139 3.64 13.04 -5.13
CA LEU A 139 2.47 13.61 -4.47
C LEU A 139 2.42 13.37 -2.95
N ASN A 140 3.20 12.44 -2.40
CA ASN A 140 3.04 11.98 -1.02
C ASN A 140 4.34 11.98 -0.22
N LYS A 141 4.21 12.00 1.11
CA LYS A 141 5.37 11.93 2.00
C LYS A 141 5.96 10.52 2.02
N PRO A 142 7.28 10.35 2.19
CA PRO A 142 7.94 9.05 2.23
C PRO A 142 7.33 8.04 3.21
N SER A 143 6.83 8.51 4.36
CA SER A 143 6.22 7.65 5.39
C SER A 143 4.91 6.98 4.96
N GLN A 144 4.24 7.51 3.94
CA GLN A 144 2.95 7.00 3.44
C GLN A 144 3.12 6.03 2.26
N LEU A 145 4.26 6.12 1.55
CA LEU A 145 4.49 5.41 0.30
C LEU A 145 4.37 3.88 0.39
N PRO A 146 4.92 3.18 1.41
CA PRO A 146 4.89 1.72 1.41
C PRO A 146 3.47 1.14 1.38
N LEU A 147 2.52 1.79 2.07
CA LEU A 147 1.12 1.36 2.08
C LEU A 147 0.42 1.69 0.77
N LEU A 148 0.68 2.88 0.18
CA LEU A 148 0.17 3.24 -1.15
C LEU A 148 0.68 2.29 -2.22
N TYR A 149 1.97 1.93 -2.17
CA TYR A 149 2.56 0.97 -3.10
C TYR A 149 1.94 -0.41 -3.00
N LEU A 150 1.59 -0.87 -1.79
CA LEU A 150 0.91 -2.14 -1.64
C LEU A 150 -0.50 -2.10 -2.26
N CYS A 151 -1.26 -1.04 -2.03
CA CYS A 151 -2.57 -0.85 -2.68
C CYS A 151 -2.45 -0.74 -4.21
N LEU A 152 -1.42 -0.06 -4.72
CA LEU A 152 -1.13 0.02 -6.15
C LEU A 152 -0.67 -1.32 -6.74
N LEU A 153 0.05 -2.13 -5.97
CA LEU A 153 0.51 -3.47 -6.41
C LEU A 153 -0.66 -4.42 -6.63
N VAL A 154 -1.70 -4.37 -5.78
CA VAL A 154 -2.92 -5.19 -5.96
C VAL A 154 -3.92 -4.57 -6.93
N TYR A 155 -3.71 -3.32 -7.37
CA TYR A 155 -4.65 -2.60 -8.23
C TYR A 155 -4.97 -3.32 -9.55
N PRO A 156 -4.05 -4.05 -10.21
CA PRO A 156 -4.38 -4.84 -11.41
C PRO A 156 -5.27 -6.05 -11.14
N LEU A 157 -5.40 -6.50 -9.88
CA LEU A 157 -6.19 -7.66 -9.52
C LEU A 157 -7.70 -7.39 -9.63
N ASP A 158 -8.46 -8.47 -9.69
CA ASP A 158 -9.90 -8.49 -9.41
C ASP A 158 -10.14 -8.75 -7.90
N GLU A 159 -11.41 -8.68 -7.47
CA GLU A 159 -11.77 -8.85 -6.07
C GLU A 159 -11.33 -10.21 -5.52
N ARG A 160 -11.53 -11.29 -6.29
CA ARG A 160 -11.13 -12.65 -5.91
C ARG A 160 -9.61 -12.79 -5.77
N GLY A 161 -8.86 -12.25 -6.73
CA GLY A 161 -7.40 -12.23 -6.68
C GLY A 161 -6.88 -11.46 -5.47
N ASN A 162 -7.51 -10.35 -5.11
CA ASN A 162 -7.14 -9.57 -3.93
C ASN A 162 -7.44 -10.30 -2.62
N GLU A 163 -8.58 -10.98 -2.50
CA GLU A 163 -8.89 -11.83 -1.35
C GLU A 163 -7.86 -12.95 -1.18
N GLN A 164 -7.47 -13.61 -2.28
CA GLN A 164 -6.40 -14.61 -2.27
C GLN A 164 -5.06 -14.02 -1.83
N PHE A 165 -4.72 -12.82 -2.30
CA PHE A 165 -3.51 -12.11 -1.89
C PHE A 165 -3.52 -11.79 -0.39
N ILE A 166 -4.62 -11.24 0.11
CA ILE A 166 -4.85 -10.90 1.52
C ILE A 166 -4.67 -12.15 2.40
N HIS A 167 -5.29 -13.25 2.02
CA HIS A 167 -5.20 -14.52 2.74
C HIS A 167 -3.78 -15.10 2.68
N ARG A 168 -3.17 -15.18 1.49
CA ARG A 168 -1.83 -15.75 1.28
C ARG A 168 -0.74 -15.07 2.11
N LEU A 169 -0.86 -13.75 2.28
CA LEU A 169 0.09 -12.92 3.03
C LEU A 169 -0.34 -12.64 4.48
N ASN A 170 -1.44 -13.24 4.94
CA ASN A 170 -2.00 -13.03 6.28
C ASN A 170 -2.17 -11.53 6.62
N ILE A 171 -2.66 -10.73 5.66
CA ILE A 171 -2.70 -9.27 5.80
C ILE A 171 -3.54 -8.87 7.03
N PRO A 172 -3.01 -8.01 7.93
CA PRO A 172 -3.77 -7.55 9.09
C PRO A 172 -5.08 -6.87 8.71
N LYS A 173 -6.15 -7.11 9.50
CA LYS A 173 -7.52 -6.65 9.22
C LYS A 173 -7.61 -5.20 8.76
N LYS A 174 -6.93 -4.27 9.45
CA LYS A 174 -6.95 -2.84 9.10
C LYS A 174 -6.43 -2.57 7.68
N LEU A 175 -5.34 -3.25 7.29
CA LEU A 175 -4.76 -3.11 5.96
C LEU A 175 -5.59 -3.86 4.91
N ALA A 176 -6.17 -5.01 5.27
CA ALA A 176 -7.08 -5.74 4.40
C ALA A 176 -8.29 -4.89 4.00
N CYS A 177 -8.87 -4.13 4.93
CA CYS A 177 -9.95 -3.18 4.63
C CYS A 177 -9.54 -2.19 3.53
N ALA A 178 -8.36 -1.56 3.62
CA ALA A 178 -7.89 -0.63 2.61
C ALA A 178 -7.64 -1.29 1.25
N LEU A 179 -7.09 -2.51 1.21
CA LEU A 179 -6.90 -3.25 -0.03
C LEU A 179 -8.23 -3.61 -0.70
N LEU A 180 -9.23 -4.06 0.08
CA LEU A 180 -10.57 -4.37 -0.43
C LEU A 180 -11.28 -3.12 -0.94
N ASP A 181 -11.30 -2.06 -0.15
CA ASP A 181 -11.89 -0.77 -0.51
C ASP A 181 -11.22 -0.16 -1.74
N THR A 182 -9.92 -0.40 -1.96
CA THR A 182 -9.21 0.06 -3.16
C THR A 182 -9.87 -0.48 -4.42
N LEU A 183 -10.15 -1.80 -4.47
CA LEU A 183 -10.76 -2.42 -5.65
C LEU A 183 -12.26 -2.19 -5.74
N ARG A 184 -12.96 -2.13 -4.60
CA ARG A 184 -14.38 -1.77 -4.55
C ARG A 184 -14.60 -0.35 -5.07
N LEU A 185 -13.74 0.61 -4.72
CA LEU A 185 -13.81 1.96 -5.25
C LEU A 185 -13.41 2.01 -6.74
N LYS A 186 -12.38 1.24 -7.13
CA LYS A 186 -11.96 1.09 -8.54
C LYS A 186 -13.13 0.71 -9.46
N SER A 187 -13.98 -0.24 -9.04
CA SER A 187 -15.14 -0.67 -9.83
C SER A 187 -16.24 0.39 -9.92
N GLN A 188 -16.25 1.36 -9.01
CA GLN A 188 -17.25 2.43 -8.91
C GLN A 188 -16.77 3.79 -9.42
N LEU A 189 -15.55 3.91 -9.96
CA LEU A 189 -15.01 5.21 -10.42
C LEU A 189 -15.87 5.89 -11.48
N HIS A 190 -16.59 5.13 -12.30
CA HIS A 190 -17.52 5.66 -13.30
C HIS A 190 -18.65 6.51 -12.68
N LEU A 191 -19.00 6.29 -11.41
CA LEU A 191 -19.99 7.11 -10.70
C LEU A 191 -19.44 8.50 -10.37
N LEU A 192 -18.12 8.63 -10.23
CA LEU A 192 -17.40 9.87 -9.94
C LEU A 192 -16.96 10.61 -11.21
N ASP A 193 -17.10 10.00 -12.39
CA ASP A 193 -16.69 10.55 -13.68
C ASP A 193 -17.77 11.44 -14.31
N LYS A 194 -18.45 12.23 -13.48
CA LYS A 194 -19.53 13.12 -13.88
C LYS A 194 -19.18 14.53 -13.43
N SER A 195 -19.13 15.47 -14.37
CA SER A 195 -18.77 16.87 -14.10
C SER A 195 -19.84 17.65 -13.33
N SER A 196 -21.06 17.15 -13.27
CA SER A 196 -22.21 17.81 -12.64
C SER A 196 -22.55 17.32 -11.23
N LEU A 197 -21.70 16.49 -10.62
CA LEU A 197 -21.95 15.97 -9.27
C LEU A 197 -21.96 17.10 -8.24
N LYS A 198 -22.97 17.08 -7.37
CA LYS A 198 -22.99 17.88 -6.17
C LYS A 198 -21.90 17.41 -5.19
N TYR A 199 -21.43 18.31 -4.35
CA TYR A 199 -20.41 17.99 -3.34
C TYR A 199 -20.92 16.97 -2.33
N SER A 200 -22.21 17.04 -1.99
CA SER A 200 -22.87 16.02 -1.17
C SER A 200 -22.84 14.64 -1.82
N GLU A 201 -23.06 14.53 -3.13
CA GLU A 201 -22.99 13.25 -3.85
C GLU A 201 -21.58 12.66 -3.81
N ILE A 202 -20.56 13.48 -4.08
CA ILE A 202 -19.15 13.06 -4.00
C ILE A 202 -18.83 12.56 -2.58
N TYR A 203 -19.24 13.31 -1.55
CA TYR A 203 -19.01 12.91 -0.16
C TYR A 203 -19.64 11.55 0.16
N TYR A 204 -20.93 11.36 -0.13
CA TYR A 204 -21.62 10.14 0.27
C TYR A 204 -21.18 8.93 -0.55
N LEU A 205 -20.68 9.12 -1.77
CA LEU A 205 -20.02 8.07 -2.54
C LEU A 205 -18.68 7.62 -1.94
N LEU A 206 -18.00 8.46 -1.15
CA LEU A 206 -16.63 8.22 -0.71
C LEU A 206 -16.47 7.99 0.80
N HIS A 207 -17.36 8.53 1.63
CA HIS A 207 -17.15 8.62 3.09
C HIS A 207 -17.05 7.28 3.84
N GLU A 208 -17.52 6.18 3.25
CA GLU A 208 -17.43 4.84 3.84
C GLU A 208 -16.15 4.08 3.47
N TYR A 209 -15.36 4.62 2.54
CA TYR A 209 -14.12 3.99 2.08
C TYR A 209 -12.94 4.39 2.96
N ASP A 210 -11.98 3.47 3.11
CA ASP A 210 -10.70 3.78 3.72
C ASP A 210 -9.98 4.91 2.95
N LEU A 211 -9.36 5.84 3.69
CA LEU A 211 -8.68 6.99 3.09
C LEU A 211 -7.52 6.59 2.18
N LEU A 212 -6.82 5.49 2.50
CA LEU A 212 -5.74 4.96 1.69
C LEU A 212 -6.27 4.44 0.35
N ALA A 213 -7.47 3.85 0.34
CA ALA A 213 -8.13 3.39 -0.89
C ALA A 213 -8.49 4.57 -1.80
N ILE A 214 -9.04 5.66 -1.22
CA ILE A 214 -9.38 6.88 -1.96
C ILE A 214 -8.11 7.52 -2.55
N GLN A 215 -7.06 7.65 -1.74
CA GLN A 215 -5.76 8.17 -2.19
C GLN A 215 -5.15 7.31 -3.31
N THR A 216 -5.19 5.99 -3.16
CA THR A 216 -4.69 5.06 -4.17
C THR A 216 -5.43 5.23 -5.49
N ASN A 217 -6.77 5.32 -5.45
CA ASN A 217 -7.58 5.53 -6.65
C ASN A 217 -7.33 6.90 -7.29
N ALA A 218 -7.04 7.95 -6.51
CA ALA A 218 -6.66 9.26 -7.05
C ALA A 218 -5.32 9.22 -7.79
N ILE A 219 -4.37 8.42 -7.31
CA ILE A 219 -3.09 8.20 -7.99
C ILE A 219 -3.29 7.34 -9.24
N ALA A 220 -4.06 6.25 -9.12
CA ALA A 220 -4.21 5.22 -10.13
C ALA A 220 -5.10 5.64 -11.31
N SER A 221 -6.16 6.42 -11.06
CA SER A 221 -7.09 6.87 -12.10
C SER A 221 -6.40 7.69 -13.19
N GLU A 222 -6.87 7.54 -14.42
CA GLU A 222 -6.47 8.35 -15.58
C GLU A 222 -7.50 9.45 -15.91
N SER A 223 -8.74 9.37 -15.39
CA SER A 223 -9.74 10.42 -15.56
C SER A 223 -9.41 11.61 -14.65
N SER A 224 -9.23 12.79 -15.26
CA SER A 224 -8.99 14.04 -14.55
C SER A 224 -10.18 14.48 -13.70
N VAL A 225 -11.41 14.18 -14.13
CA VAL A 225 -12.64 14.46 -13.37
C VAL A 225 -12.68 13.60 -12.10
N VAL A 226 -12.44 12.30 -12.24
CA VAL A 226 -12.37 11.38 -11.10
C VAL A 226 -11.26 11.80 -10.13
N CYS A 227 -10.06 12.10 -10.62
CA CYS A 227 -8.96 12.56 -9.78
C CYS A 227 -9.35 13.82 -9.00
N SER A 228 -9.93 14.81 -9.68
CA SER A 228 -10.36 16.07 -9.05
C SER A 228 -11.41 15.84 -7.97
N ASN A 229 -12.37 14.94 -8.19
CA ASN A 229 -13.41 14.61 -7.22
C ASN A 229 -12.86 13.87 -5.99
N LEU A 230 -11.94 12.93 -6.18
CA LEU A 230 -11.26 12.23 -5.08
C LEU A 230 -10.38 13.19 -4.26
N GLU A 231 -9.64 14.08 -4.92
CA GLU A 231 -8.83 15.11 -4.25
C GLU A 231 -9.69 16.13 -3.50
N LEU A 232 -10.82 16.54 -4.08
CA LEU A 232 -11.78 17.44 -3.44
C LEU A 232 -12.32 16.83 -2.14
N PHE A 233 -12.63 15.53 -2.15
CA PHE A 233 -13.01 14.82 -0.94
C PHE A 233 -11.89 14.79 0.11
N LEU A 234 -10.68 14.39 -0.30
CA LEU A 234 -9.52 14.23 0.60
C LEU A 234 -9.07 15.54 1.26
N THR A 235 -9.22 16.67 0.56
CA THR A 235 -8.71 17.97 1.00
C THR A 235 -9.78 18.85 1.65
N LYS A 236 -11.05 18.73 1.24
CA LYS A 236 -12.13 19.64 1.67
C LYS A 236 -13.33 18.90 2.25
N LEU A 237 -14.04 18.10 1.45
CA LEU A 237 -15.40 17.65 1.80
C LEU A 237 -15.43 16.80 3.07
N ARG A 238 -14.42 15.95 3.29
CA ARG A 238 -14.33 15.10 4.48
C ARG A 238 -14.25 15.85 5.81
N TYR A 239 -13.90 17.14 5.78
CA TYR A 239 -13.76 17.98 6.98
C TYR A 239 -14.99 18.85 7.25
N VAL A 240 -15.96 18.86 6.33
CA VAL A 240 -17.22 19.58 6.51
C VAL A 240 -18.02 18.86 7.59
N LYS A 241 -18.53 19.62 8.56
CA LYS A 241 -19.37 19.15 9.66
C LYS A 241 -20.52 20.11 9.85
N THR A 242 -21.70 19.59 10.22
CA THR A 242 -22.81 20.43 10.65
C THR A 242 -22.42 21.26 11.87
N SER A 243 -22.93 22.48 11.95
CA SER A 243 -22.79 23.33 13.14
C SER A 243 -23.67 22.80 14.27
N LEU A 244 -24.84 22.27 13.91
CA LEU A 244 -25.76 21.60 14.82
C LEU A 244 -25.31 20.16 15.08
N ASN A 245 -25.33 19.78 16.36
CA ASN A 245 -25.19 18.40 16.80
C ASN A 245 -26.55 17.80 17.23
N GLY A 246 -26.56 16.50 17.53
CA GLY A 246 -27.77 15.78 17.91
C GLY A 246 -28.46 16.32 19.17
N GLU A 247 -27.70 16.85 20.14
CA GLU A 247 -28.28 17.42 21.37
C GLU A 247 -28.96 18.76 21.11
N GLU A 248 -28.41 19.58 20.22
CA GLU A 248 -29.02 20.85 19.82
C GLU A 248 -30.32 20.61 19.03
N LEU A 249 -30.35 19.62 18.15
CA LEU A 249 -31.58 19.22 17.45
C LEU A 249 -32.67 18.71 18.42
N LYS A 250 -32.29 17.96 19.46
CA LYS A 250 -33.24 17.55 20.52
C LYS A 250 -33.84 18.76 21.23
N ARG A 251 -33.04 19.79 21.52
CA ARG A 251 -33.54 21.05 22.13
C ARG A 251 -34.51 21.81 21.23
N LEU A 252 -34.39 21.66 19.91
CA LEU A 252 -35.36 22.17 18.93
C LEU A 252 -36.65 21.31 18.83
N GLY A 253 -36.76 20.29 19.68
CA GLY A 253 -37.92 19.41 19.77
C GLY A 253 -37.95 18.35 18.68
N ILE A 254 -36.79 17.95 18.13
CA ILE A 254 -36.65 16.80 17.24
C ILE A 254 -36.42 15.55 18.10
N SER A 255 -37.27 14.54 17.92
CA SER A 255 -37.21 13.29 18.67
C SER A 255 -35.92 12.51 18.40
N ALA A 256 -35.37 11.88 19.43
CA ALA A 256 -34.23 10.99 19.29
C ALA A 256 -34.63 9.74 18.47
N GLY A 257 -33.75 9.29 17.58
CA GLY A 257 -33.97 8.09 16.77
C GLY A 257 -33.56 8.26 15.30
N PRO A 258 -34.07 7.40 14.39
CA PRO A 258 -33.73 7.44 12.97
C PRO A 258 -34.03 8.79 12.30
N GLU A 259 -35.02 9.53 12.78
CA GLU A 259 -35.40 10.84 12.25
C GLU A 259 -34.33 11.91 12.51
N LEU A 260 -33.75 11.93 13.72
CA LEU A 260 -32.62 12.79 14.05
C LEU A 260 -31.45 12.57 13.08
N GLY A 261 -31.15 11.30 12.79
CA GLY A 261 -30.10 10.90 11.84
C GLY A 261 -30.39 11.39 10.43
N LYS A 262 -31.64 11.26 9.95
CA LYS A 262 -32.08 11.79 8.66
C LYS A 262 -31.92 13.31 8.58
N ILE A 263 -32.31 14.04 9.62
CA ILE A 263 -32.19 15.51 9.67
C ILE A 263 -30.71 15.92 9.66
N LEU A 264 -29.87 15.28 10.47
CA LEU A 264 -28.42 15.54 10.45
C LEU A 264 -27.83 15.29 9.05
N GLN A 265 -28.26 14.22 8.38
CA GLN A 265 -27.82 13.93 7.01
C GLN A 265 -28.26 15.02 6.03
N ILE A 266 -29.51 15.50 6.12
CA ILE A 266 -30.05 16.59 5.28
C ILE A 266 -29.26 17.88 5.51
N LEU A 267 -29.03 18.26 6.76
CA LEU A 267 -28.23 19.45 7.11
C LEU A 267 -26.80 19.33 6.57
N HIS A 268 -26.20 18.15 6.70
CA HIS A 268 -24.86 17.90 6.20
C HIS A 268 -24.79 18.02 4.66
N LYS A 269 -25.78 17.48 3.93
CA LYS A 269 -25.90 17.63 2.48
C LYS A 269 -26.03 19.10 2.07
N ALA A 270 -26.96 19.82 2.70
CA ALA A 270 -27.19 21.23 2.43
C ALA A 270 -25.92 22.06 2.68
N LYS A 271 -25.16 21.74 3.73
CA LYS A 271 -23.91 22.43 4.04
C LYS A 271 -22.80 22.13 3.03
N LEU A 272 -22.65 20.87 2.65
CA LEU A 272 -21.71 20.46 1.60
C LEU A 272 -21.99 21.18 0.28
N ASP A 273 -23.26 21.32 -0.08
CA ASP A 273 -23.69 21.95 -1.33
C ASP A 273 -23.79 23.49 -1.24
N GLY A 274 -23.44 24.07 -0.08
CA GLY A 274 -23.41 25.51 0.14
C GLY A 274 -24.79 26.17 0.28
N GLU A 275 -25.85 25.38 0.43
CA GLU A 275 -27.23 25.83 0.65
C GLU A 275 -27.41 26.44 2.05
N VAL A 276 -26.62 25.97 3.03
CA VAL A 276 -26.55 26.54 4.39
C VAL A 276 -25.09 26.78 4.80
N LYS A 277 -24.81 27.93 5.40
CA LYS A 277 -23.45 28.39 5.73
C LYS A 277 -23.23 28.58 7.22
N ASN A 278 -24.28 28.89 7.97
CA ASN A 278 -24.20 29.22 9.40
C ASN A 278 -25.24 28.43 10.21
N LYS A 279 -25.08 28.49 11.54
CA LYS A 279 -25.95 27.77 12.47
C LYS A 279 -27.42 28.19 12.37
N ALA A 280 -27.72 29.48 12.16
CA ALA A 280 -29.10 29.95 12.05
C ALA A 280 -29.82 29.40 10.80
N GLU A 281 -29.12 29.28 9.68
CA GLU A 281 -29.63 28.64 8.46
C GLU A 281 -29.85 27.13 8.65
N GLU A 282 -28.95 26.46 9.36
CA GLU A 282 -29.13 25.04 9.73
C GLU A 282 -30.35 24.86 10.65
N GLU A 283 -30.56 25.73 11.64
CA GLU A 283 -31.72 25.69 12.54
C GLU A 283 -33.03 25.88 11.79
N LYS A 284 -33.08 26.87 10.89
CA LYS A 284 -34.26 27.13 10.04
C LYS A 284 -34.58 25.91 9.18
N LEU A 285 -33.57 25.30 8.55
CA LEU A 285 -33.75 24.12 7.71
C LEU A 285 -34.20 22.90 8.54
N ALA A 286 -33.66 22.73 9.74
CA ALA A 286 -34.05 21.65 10.65
C ALA A 286 -35.53 21.77 11.07
N LEU A 287 -35.98 22.98 11.40
CA LEU A 287 -37.38 23.23 11.77
C LEU A 287 -38.34 23.04 10.59
N LEU A 288 -37.95 23.42 9.37
CA LEU A 288 -38.72 23.19 8.14
C LEU A 288 -38.89 21.70 7.79
N ARG A 289 -37.97 20.85 8.26
CA ARG A 289 -37.95 19.41 8.02
C ARG A 289 -38.39 18.60 9.24
N LYS A 290 -38.88 19.27 10.28
CA LYS A 290 -39.50 18.64 11.43
C LYS A 290 -40.79 17.93 10.96
N PRO A 291 -40.99 16.64 11.29
CA PRO A 291 -42.22 15.92 10.97
C PRO A 291 -43.43 16.49 11.73
#